data_AF-A0A564ZGI3-F1
#
_entry.id   AF-A0A564ZGI3-F1
#
_cell.length_a   1.000
_cell.length_b   1.000
_cell.length_c   1.000
_cell.angle_alpha   90.00
_cell.angle_beta   90.00
_cell.angle_gamma   90.00
#
_symmetry.space_group_name_H-M   'P 1'
#
loop_
_entity.id
_entity.type
_entity.pdbx_description
1 polymer ?
#
loop_
_entity_poly.entity_id
_entity_poly.type
_entity_poly.pdbx_seq_one_letter_code
_entity_poly.pdbx_strand_id
1 'polypeptide(L)'
;MAEEPKRQDWELSPPDAEEGEPPLLTREEAIAEVKRWFERYKIDQNQIFARVGELVVHYGDLIPHLEQGTDTGQLLLRAISRGRVVRQQRGFPGGLDRDQK
;
A
#
# COMPACT_ATOMS: atom_id res chain seq x y z
N MET A 1 31.18 17.88 -46.93
CA MET A 1 29.91 17.50 -46.28
C MET A 1 30.19 16.29 -45.39
N ALA A 2 29.56 16.28 -44.21
CA ALA A 2 29.66 15.32 -43.11
C ALA A 2 30.94 15.39 -42.27
N GLU A 3 30.92 15.41 -40.94
CA GLU A 3 29.94 15.78 -39.91
C GLU A 3 30.74 15.72 -38.60
N GLU A 4 30.81 16.80 -37.86
CA GLU A 4 30.95 16.70 -36.41
C GLU A 4 29.66 17.27 -35.84
N PRO A 5 29.02 16.54 -34.92
CA PRO A 5 28.72 17.20 -33.66
C PRO A 5 28.91 16.29 -32.44
N LYS A 6 29.53 16.89 -31.42
CA LYS A 6 29.22 16.77 -29.99
C LYS A 6 29.05 15.36 -29.43
N ARG A 7 30.13 14.89 -28.79
CA ARG A 7 30.01 14.02 -27.61
C ARG A 7 29.26 14.78 -26.52
N GLN A 8 27.95 14.55 -26.43
CA GLN A 8 27.16 14.98 -25.29
C GLN A 8 27.56 14.12 -24.09
N ASP A 9 28.43 14.69 -23.26
CA ASP A 9 28.12 15.02 -21.88
C ASP A 9 26.82 14.38 -21.35
N TRP A 10 26.96 13.24 -20.67
CA TRP A 10 26.01 12.78 -19.66
C TRP A 10 26.81 12.35 -18.43
N GLU A 11 27.61 13.28 -17.92
CA GLU A 11 27.91 13.24 -16.50
C GLU A 11 26.60 13.61 -15.76
N LEU A 12 26.38 12.94 -14.63
CA LEU A 12 25.27 13.15 -13.68
C LEU A 12 23.96 12.41 -13.99
N SER A 13 23.83 11.20 -13.44
CA SER A 13 23.20 11.06 -12.11
C SER A 13 23.52 9.68 -11.54
N PRO A 14 23.94 9.55 -10.26
CA PRO A 14 23.87 8.26 -9.60
C PRO A 14 22.41 7.76 -9.68
N PRO A 15 22.16 6.45 -9.89
CA PRO A 15 20.86 5.89 -9.61
C PRO A 15 20.68 5.93 -8.09
N ASP A 16 20.34 7.10 -7.55
CA ASP A 16 19.93 7.21 -6.16
C ASP A 16 18.58 6.50 -6.07
N ALA A 17 18.63 5.39 -5.38
CA ALA A 17 17.62 4.38 -5.33
C ALA A 17 16.35 4.91 -4.65
N GLU A 18 15.33 5.26 -5.43
CA GLU A 18 13.93 5.13 -4.98
C GLU A 18 13.07 4.33 -6.00
N GLU A 19 13.72 3.51 -6.83
CA GLU A 19 13.07 2.29 -7.33
C GLU A 19 12.88 1.34 -6.14
N GLY A 20 11.71 1.33 -5.50
CA GLY A 20 11.42 0.20 -4.60
C GLY A 20 10.26 0.31 -3.64
N GLU A 21 9.77 1.50 -3.30
CA GLU A 21 8.59 1.62 -2.45
C GLU A 21 7.44 2.24 -3.24
N PRO A 22 6.31 1.52 -3.43
CA PRO A 22 5.14 2.14 -4.03
C PRO A 22 4.71 3.34 -3.17
N PRO A 23 4.15 4.39 -3.79
CA PRO A 23 3.70 5.57 -3.04
C PRO A 23 2.81 5.10 -1.90
N LEU A 24 3.24 5.40 -0.68
CA LEU A 24 2.46 5.09 0.51
C LEU A 24 1.13 5.80 0.36
N LEU A 25 0.04 5.05 0.56
CA LEU A 25 -1.29 5.64 0.61
C LEU A 25 -1.28 6.76 1.63
N THR A 26 -2.08 7.78 1.37
CA THR A 26 -2.42 8.71 2.44
C THR A 26 -3.17 7.96 3.54
N ARG A 27 -3.12 8.49 4.76
CA ARG A 27 -3.88 7.95 5.89
C ARG A 27 -5.36 7.76 5.54
N GLU A 28 -5.96 8.73 4.86
CA GLU A 28 -7.38 8.69 4.47
C GLU A 28 -7.66 7.56 3.47
N GLU A 29 -6.78 7.37 2.50
CA GLU A 29 -6.90 6.26 1.54
C GLU A 29 -6.73 4.90 2.20
N ALA A 30 -5.81 4.77 3.16
CA ALA A 30 -5.66 3.53 3.91
C ALA A 30 -6.88 3.22 4.77
N ILE A 31 -7.48 4.23 5.42
CA ILE A 31 -8.74 4.09 6.14
C ILE A 31 -9.86 3.66 5.19
N ALA A 32 -9.95 4.28 4.01
CA ALA A 32 -10.94 3.91 3.00
C ALA A 32 -10.76 2.46 2.52
N GLU A 33 -9.53 1.99 2.35
CA GLU A 33 -9.23 0.61 1.96
C GLU A 33 -9.61 -0.38 3.06
N VAL A 34 -9.33 -0.07 4.33
CA VAL A 34 -9.77 -0.89 5.47
C VAL A 34 -11.30 -0.95 5.53
N LYS A 35 -11.99 0.18 5.35
CA LYS A 35 -13.48 0.21 5.27
C LYS A 35 -14.00 -0.68 4.15
N ARG A 36 -13.40 -0.63 2.96
CA ARG A 36 -13.75 -1.53 1.84
C ARG A 36 -13.58 -3.00 2.19
N TRP A 37 -12.58 -3.37 2.99
CA TRP A 37 -12.41 -4.75 3.44
C TRP A 37 -13.53 -5.18 4.39
N PHE A 38 -13.90 -4.34 5.34
CA PHE A 38 -15.05 -4.59 6.23
C PHE A 38 -16.34 -4.80 5.44
N GLU A 39 -16.60 -3.94 4.47
CA GLU A 39 -17.82 -3.99 3.66
C GLU A 39 -17.87 -5.22 2.76
N ARG A 40 -16.76 -5.52 2.07
CA ARG A 40 -16.65 -6.61 1.08
C ARG A 40 -16.58 -7.98 1.74
N TYR A 41 -15.80 -8.13 2.80
CA TYR A 41 -15.52 -9.43 3.43
C TYR A 41 -16.32 -9.66 4.71
N LYS A 42 -17.17 -8.71 5.13
CA LYS A 42 -17.99 -8.78 6.35
C LYS A 42 -17.15 -9.20 7.57
N ILE A 43 -16.00 -8.53 7.70
CA ILE A 43 -15.03 -8.83 8.76
C ILE A 43 -15.63 -8.47 10.12
N ASP A 44 -15.54 -9.40 11.07
CA ASP A 44 -15.95 -9.13 12.45
C ASP A 44 -14.88 -8.27 13.15
N GLN A 45 -15.31 -7.24 13.85
CA GLN A 45 -14.40 -6.26 14.47
C GLN A 45 -13.59 -6.86 15.63
N ASN A 46 -14.09 -7.91 16.29
CA ASN A 46 -13.39 -8.57 17.39
C ASN A 46 -12.42 -9.65 16.90
N GLN A 47 -12.37 -9.93 15.60
CA GLN A 47 -11.36 -10.83 15.06
C GLN A 47 -9.96 -10.21 15.17
N ILE A 48 -8.99 -11.06 15.46
CA ILE A 48 -7.58 -10.66 15.55
C ILE A 48 -7.06 -10.44 14.13
N PHE A 49 -6.56 -9.24 13.86
CA PHE A 49 -5.86 -8.92 12.62
C PHE A 49 -4.40 -9.37 12.68
N ALA A 50 -3.71 -9.02 13.76
CA ALA A 50 -2.32 -9.36 13.96
C ALA A 50 -2.01 -9.59 15.43
N ARG A 51 -1.10 -10.53 15.69
CA ARG A 51 -0.52 -10.75 17.02
C ARG A 51 0.99 -10.70 16.89
N VAL A 52 1.63 -9.79 17.61
CA VAL A 52 3.08 -9.61 17.63
C VAL A 52 3.55 -9.67 19.08
N GLY A 53 4.05 -10.84 19.49
CA GLY A 53 4.36 -11.13 20.89
C GLY A 53 3.11 -11.05 21.77
N GLU A 54 3.12 -10.11 22.72
CA GLU A 54 1.99 -9.82 23.61
C GLU A 54 0.99 -8.83 23.02
N LEU A 55 1.36 -8.09 21.96
CA LEU A 55 0.46 -7.16 21.29
C LEU A 55 -0.56 -7.92 20.45
N VAL A 56 -1.84 -7.69 20.71
CA VAL A 56 -2.96 -8.19 19.90
C VAL A 56 -3.67 -6.98 19.30
N VAL A 57 -3.76 -6.94 17.98
CA VAL A 57 -4.47 -5.90 17.23
C VAL A 57 -5.70 -6.54 16.61
N HIS A 58 -6.89 -6.05 16.94
CA HIS A 58 -8.12 -6.51 16.31
C HIS A 58 -8.42 -5.71 15.05
N TYR A 59 -9.29 -6.26 14.21
CA TYR A 59 -9.76 -5.55 13.03
C TYR A 59 -10.44 -4.22 13.40
N GLY A 60 -11.20 -4.19 14.50
CA GLY A 60 -11.84 -2.97 15.00
C GLY A 60 -10.86 -1.85 15.37
N ASP A 61 -9.62 -2.20 15.72
CA ASP A 61 -8.59 -1.24 16.14
C ASP A 61 -7.84 -0.61 14.95
N LEU A 62 -7.99 -1.14 13.74
CA LEU A 62 -7.22 -0.71 12.56
C LEU A 62 -7.46 0.75 12.18
N ILE A 63 -8.73 1.17 12.10
CA ILE A 63 -9.09 2.55 11.75
C ILE A 63 -8.64 3.51 12.86
N PRO A 64 -8.93 3.27 14.15
CA PRO A 64 -8.43 4.10 15.25
C PRO A 64 -6.90 4.27 15.23
N HIS A 65 -6.14 3.21 14.98
CA HIS A 65 -4.68 3.29 14.91
C HIS A 65 -4.19 4.16 13.74
N LEU A 66 -4.82 4.01 12.56
CA LEU A 66 -4.56 4.88 11.41
C LEU A 66 -4.94 6.33 11.72
N GLU A 67 -6.05 6.55 12.45
CA GLU A 67 -6.55 7.88 12.78
C GLU A 67 -5.71 8.63 13.83
N GLN A 68 -5.11 7.91 14.75
CA GLN A 68 -4.29 8.52 15.79
C GLN A 68 -2.84 8.73 15.35
N GLY A 69 -2.44 8.15 14.20
CA GLY A 69 -1.06 8.25 13.72
C GLY A 69 -0.04 7.57 14.64
N THR A 70 -0.48 6.61 15.44
CA THR A 70 0.37 5.81 16.34
C THR A 70 1.45 5.05 15.54
N ASP A 71 2.50 4.57 16.21
CA ASP A 71 3.51 3.71 15.58
C ASP A 71 2.89 2.49 14.87
N THR A 72 1.89 1.87 15.52
CA THR A 72 1.06 0.80 14.93
C THR A 72 0.33 1.29 13.67
N GLY A 73 -0.25 2.49 13.70
CA GLY A 73 -0.89 3.12 12.55
C GLY A 73 0.05 3.34 11.37
N GLN A 74 1.29 3.79 11.61
CA GLN A 74 2.31 3.94 10.56
C GLN A 74 2.73 2.60 9.97
N LEU A 75 2.84 1.55 10.79
CA LEU A 75 3.08 0.18 10.32
C LEU A 75 1.92 -0.35 9.48
N LEU A 76 0.68 -0.13 9.92
CA LEU A 76 -0.51 -0.49 9.17
C LEU A 76 -0.58 0.26 7.83
N LEU A 77 -0.28 1.56 7.81
CA LEU A 77 -0.26 2.36 6.58
C LEU A 77 0.68 1.76 5.54
N ARG A 78 1.90 1.40 5.95
CA ARG A 78 2.89 0.73 5.07
C ARG A 78 2.41 -0.65 4.63
N ALA A 79 1.87 -1.45 5.54
CA ALA A 79 1.36 -2.79 5.24
C ALA A 79 0.17 -2.76 4.25
N ILE A 80 -0.77 -1.84 4.43
CA ILE A 80 -1.95 -1.66 3.56
C ILE A 80 -1.50 -1.15 2.18
N SER A 81 -0.59 -0.18 2.14
CA SER A 81 -0.05 0.35 0.87
C SER A 81 0.64 -0.74 0.05
N ARG A 82 1.50 -1.54 0.68
CA ARG A 82 2.12 -2.71 0.02
C ARG A 82 1.09 -3.75 -0.39
N GLY A 83 0.11 -4.04 0.46
CA GLY A 83 -0.99 -4.98 0.16
C GLY A 83 -1.82 -4.55 -1.05
N ARG A 84 -2.08 -3.26 -1.22
CA ARG A 84 -2.78 -2.70 -2.39
C ARG A 84 -1.97 -2.90 -3.67
N VAL A 85 -0.66 -2.63 -3.62
CA VAL A 85 0.23 -2.76 -4.77
C VAL A 85 0.38 -4.21 -5.20
N VAL A 86 0.51 -5.15 -4.25
CA VAL A 86 0.51 -6.59 -4.56
C VAL A 86 -0.81 -7.03 -5.19
N ARG A 87 -1.95 -6.50 -4.73
CA ARG A 87 -3.27 -6.81 -5.32
C ARG A 87 -3.46 -6.20 -6.71
N GLN A 88 -2.90 -5.01 -6.97
CA GLN A 88 -2.93 -4.36 -8.29
C GLN A 88 -2.00 -5.04 -9.31
N GLN A 89 -0.78 -5.40 -8.91
CA GLN A 89 0.19 -6.02 -9.82
C GLN A 89 -0.16 -7.48 -10.16
N ARG A 90 -0.82 -8.20 -9.23
CA ARG A 90 -1.03 -9.64 -9.39
C ARG A 90 -2.39 -10.02 -9.96
N GLY A 91 -3.24 -9.07 -10.37
CA GLY A 91 -4.60 -9.38 -10.83
C GLY A 91 -5.27 -10.39 -9.89
N PHE A 92 -5.26 -10.10 -8.59
CA PHE A 92 -5.64 -11.07 -7.57
C PHE A 92 -7.05 -11.61 -7.90
N PRO A 93 -7.24 -12.93 -8.09
CA PRO A 93 -8.51 -13.53 -8.53
C PRO A 93 -9.58 -13.55 -7.42
N GLY A 94 -9.53 -12.58 -6.50
CA GLY A 94 -10.63 -12.21 -5.61
C GLY A 94 -11.43 -11.03 -6.15
N GLY A 95 -11.12 -10.54 -7.35
CA GLY A 95 -11.95 -9.63 -8.14
C GLY A 95 -13.22 -10.31 -8.62
N LEU A 96 -14.21 -10.45 -7.72
CA LEU A 96 -15.60 -10.21 -8.10
C LEU A 96 -15.67 -8.77 -8.62
N ASP A 97 -15.36 -8.61 -9.90
CA ASP A 97 -16.08 -7.75 -10.83
C ASP A 97 -15.68 -8.14 -12.26
N ARG A 98 -16.45 -9.08 -12.82
CA ARG A 98 -16.62 -9.19 -14.27
C ARG A 98 -18.07 -9.54 -14.54
N ASP A 99 -18.95 -8.68 -14.03
CA ASP A 99 -20.24 -8.50 -14.67
C ASP A 99 -19.99 -7.59 -15.89
N GLN A 100 -19.71 -8.25 -17.02
CA GLN A 100 -19.75 -7.61 -18.31
C GLN A 100 -20.82 -8.36 -19.10
N LYS A 101 -22.05 -7.86 -19.05
CA LYS A 101 -23.04 -8.12 -20.08
C LYS A 101 -23.97 -6.92 -20.28
#